data_AF-A0A1F6V254-F1
#
_entry.id   AF-A0A1F6V254-F1
#
_cell.length_a   1.000
_cell.length_b   1.000
_cell.length_c   1.000
_cell.angle_alpha   90.00
_cell.angle_beta   90.00
_cell.angle_gamma   90.00
#
_symmetry.space_group_name_H-M   'P 1'
#
loop_
_entity.id
_entity.type
_entity.pdbx_description
1 polymer ?
#
loop_
_entity_poly.entity_id
_entity_poly.type
_entity_poly.pdbx_seq_one_letter_code
_entity_poly.pdbx_strand_id
1 'polypeptide(L)'
;MKKKTYFYIASIIILVIVLVGYLLSAKETKKEYTEILNTLEGSECELVAECGDLISINCMAEVDGPFYYVNKNTKKIVSRCGGFCDRAGGCPNACPPVEWSCNPKESKL
;
A
#
# COMPACT_ATOMS: atom_id res chain seq x y z
N MET A 1 41.79 12.87 26.49
CA MET A 1 40.97 13.55 25.46
C MET A 1 40.50 12.62 24.32
N LYS A 2 41.34 11.73 23.77
CA LYS A 2 40.99 10.87 22.61
C LYS A 2 39.77 9.94 22.78
N LYS A 3 39.51 9.42 24.00
CA LYS A 3 38.36 8.52 24.27
C LYS A 3 37.00 9.19 24.06
N LYS A 4 36.84 10.46 24.48
CA LYS A 4 35.59 11.22 24.27
C LYS A 4 35.32 11.43 22.78
N THR A 5 36.34 11.75 22.01
CA THR A 5 36.25 11.90 20.54
C THR A 5 35.82 10.59 19.86
N TYR A 6 36.32 9.44 20.32
CA TYR A 6 35.94 8.12 19.77
C TYR A 6 34.47 7.77 20.05
N PHE A 7 33.99 8.04 21.26
CA PHE A 7 32.58 7.86 21.62
C PHE A 7 31.64 8.73 20.77
N TYR A 8 32.01 10.00 20.53
CA TYR A 8 31.25 10.89 19.66
C TYR A 8 31.20 10.40 18.21
N ILE A 9 32.34 9.97 17.65
CA ILE A 9 32.40 9.45 16.27
C ILE A 9 31.56 8.18 16.13
N ALA A 10 31.67 7.23 17.06
CA ALA A 10 30.88 6.00 17.05
C ALA A 10 29.37 6.29 17.11
N SER A 11 28.96 7.24 17.95
CA SER A 11 27.55 7.65 18.04
C SER A 11 27.02 8.25 16.74
N ILE A 12 27.82 9.07 16.05
CA ILE A 12 27.45 9.66 14.76
C ILE A 12 27.30 8.58 13.69
N ILE A 13 28.23 7.62 13.63
CA ILE A 13 28.18 6.51 12.67
C ILE A 13 26.90 5.68 12.87
N ILE A 14 26.56 5.34 14.12
CA ILE A 14 25.32 4.60 14.41
C ILE A 14 24.10 5.39 13.97
N LEU A 15 24.06 6.70 14.24
CA LEU A 15 22.96 7.58 13.82
C LEU A 15 22.78 7.61 12.30
N VAL A 16 23.90 7.69 11.57
CA VAL A 16 23.89 7.65 10.10
C VAL A 16 23.40 6.30 9.58
N ILE A 17 23.86 5.18 10.16
CA ILE A 17 23.41 3.83 9.76
C ILE A 17 21.89 3.68 9.96
N VAL A 18 21.37 4.12 11.11
CA VAL A 18 19.93 4.06 11.40
C VAL A 18 19.13 4.91 10.40
N LEU A 19 19.59 6.14 10.12
CA LEU A 19 18.94 7.01 9.14
C LEU A 19 18.96 6.41 7.73
N VAL A 20 20.10 5.86 7.29
CA VAL A 20 20.20 5.21 5.98
C VAL A 20 19.29 3.98 5.91
N GLY A 21 19.24 3.15 6.96
CA GLY A 21 18.34 2.00 7.03
C GLY A 21 16.87 2.38 6.90
N TYR A 22 16.44 3.43 7.61
CA TYR A 22 15.08 3.97 7.51
C TYR A 22 14.75 4.45 6.08
N LEU A 23 15.67 5.18 5.44
CA LEU A 23 15.48 5.68 4.08
C LEU A 23 15.43 4.56 3.04
N LEU A 24 16.18 3.48 3.22
CA LEU A 24 16.14 2.31 2.34
C LEU A 24 14.80 1.59 2.45
N SER A 25 14.32 1.35 3.67
CA SER A 25 13.03 0.70 3.91
C SER A 25 11.86 1.48 3.28
N ALA A 26 11.87 2.82 3.39
CA ALA A 26 10.84 3.67 2.80
C ALA A 26 10.82 3.65 1.25
N LYS A 27 11.98 3.41 0.62
CA LYS A 27 12.05 3.29 -0.85
C LYS A 27 11.46 1.98 -1.36
N GLU A 28 11.63 0.90 -0.60
CA GLU A 28 11.20 -0.44 -1.01
C GLU A 28 9.68 -0.55 -1.07
N THR A 29 8.98 -0.08 -0.03
CA THR A 29 7.51 0.00 -0.01
C THR A 29 6.95 0.86 -1.14
N LYS A 30 7.55 2.03 -1.40
CA LYS A 30 7.10 2.88 -2.51
C LYS A 30 7.21 2.16 -3.86
N LYS A 31 8.31 1.42 -4.08
CA LYS A 31 8.53 0.65 -5.32
C LYS A 31 7.51 -0.48 -5.46
N GLU A 32 7.25 -1.21 -4.38
CA GLU A 32 6.29 -2.32 -4.37
C GLU A 32 4.87 -1.87 -4.72
N TYR A 33 4.37 -0.79 -4.10
CA TYR A 33 3.03 -0.27 -4.41
C TYR A 33 2.92 0.29 -5.82
N THR A 34 3.98 0.91 -6.33
CA THR A 34 4.01 1.43 -7.70
C THR A 34 3.87 0.29 -8.72
N GLU A 35 4.48 -0.86 -8.47
CA GLU A 35 4.34 -2.04 -9.32
C GLU A 35 2.90 -2.53 -9.36
N ILE A 36 2.23 -2.63 -8.20
CA ILE A 36 0.81 -3.04 -8.13
C ILE A 36 -0.05 -2.07 -8.94
N LEU A 37 0.09 -0.76 -8.71
CA LEU A 37 -0.70 0.27 -9.42
C LEU A 37 -0.54 0.20 -10.94
N ASN A 38 0.66 -0.07 -11.44
CA ASN A 38 0.93 -0.20 -12.88
C ASN A 38 0.29 -1.45 -13.53
N THR A 39 -0.13 -2.44 -12.74
CA THR A 39 -0.77 -3.67 -13.25
C THR A 39 -2.29 -3.60 -13.28
N LEU A 40 -2.89 -2.56 -12.70
CA LEU A 40 -4.34 -2.42 -12.60
C LEU A 40 -4.92 -1.70 -13.81
N GLU A 41 -6.11 -2.11 -14.21
CA GLU A 41 -6.87 -1.42 -15.26
C GLU A 41 -7.57 -0.20 -14.65
N GLY A 42 -7.36 0.98 -15.24
CA GLY A 42 -7.97 2.24 -14.79
C GLY A 42 -7.05 3.41 -15.05
N SER A 43 -7.62 4.59 -15.31
CA SER A 43 -6.87 5.85 -15.24
C SER A 43 -6.75 6.26 -13.78
N GLU A 44 -5.56 6.71 -13.37
CA GLU A 44 -5.33 7.37 -12.07
C GLU A 44 -5.80 6.56 -10.85
N CYS A 45 -5.04 5.50 -10.53
CA CYS A 45 -5.27 4.70 -9.34
C CYS A 45 -4.54 5.27 -8.12
N GLU A 46 -5.23 5.34 -6.98
CA GLU A 46 -4.69 5.74 -5.69
C GLU A 46 -4.85 4.63 -4.65
N LEU A 47 -3.80 4.41 -3.85
CA LEU A 47 -3.92 3.61 -2.63
C LEU A 47 -4.75 4.41 -1.62
N VAL A 48 -5.86 3.85 -1.15
CA VAL A 48 -6.80 4.53 -0.24
C VAL A 48 -6.68 4.04 1.20
N ALA A 49 -6.29 2.78 1.40
CA ALA A 49 -6.24 2.21 2.74
C ALA A 49 -5.51 0.87 2.76
N GLU A 50 -4.95 0.56 3.93
CA GLU A 50 -4.48 -0.77 4.28
C GLU A 50 -5.33 -1.38 5.42
N CYS A 51 -5.63 -2.67 5.30
CA CYS A 51 -6.30 -3.49 6.30
C CYS A 51 -5.62 -4.86 6.38
N GLY A 52 -4.81 -5.08 7.41
CA GLY A 52 -4.02 -6.31 7.53
C GLY A 52 -3.14 -6.53 6.30
N ASP A 53 -3.34 -7.67 5.63
CA ASP A 53 -2.64 -8.06 4.41
C ASP A 53 -3.29 -7.52 3.12
N LEU A 54 -4.43 -6.83 3.23
CA LEU A 54 -5.12 -6.25 2.10
C LEU A 54 -4.86 -4.76 2.00
N ILE A 55 -4.85 -4.28 0.76
CA ILE A 55 -4.89 -2.87 0.42
C ILE A 55 -6.08 -2.59 -0.48
N SER A 56 -6.66 -1.41 -0.35
CA SER A 56 -7.73 -0.93 -1.21
C SER A 56 -7.21 0.18 -2.12
N ILE A 57 -7.51 0.06 -3.41
CA ILE A 57 -7.06 0.98 -4.45
C ILE A 57 -8.29 1.52 -5.18
N ASN A 58 -8.46 2.83 -5.17
CA ASN A 58 -9.50 3.51 -5.93
C ASN A 58 -8.94 3.92 -7.29
N CYS A 59 -9.52 3.44 -8.38
CA CYS A 59 -9.19 3.89 -9.73
C CYS A 59 -10.39 4.66 -10.29
N MET A 60 -10.77 5.74 -9.60
CA MET A 60 -11.88 6.64 -9.93
C MET A 60 -13.28 6.01 -9.83
N ALA A 61 -13.56 5.26 -8.76
CA ALA A 61 -14.86 4.61 -8.55
C ALA A 61 -16.04 5.58 -8.45
N GLU A 62 -15.79 6.86 -8.17
CA GLU A 62 -16.76 7.96 -8.18
C GLU A 62 -17.29 8.32 -9.58
N VAL A 63 -16.57 7.94 -10.64
CA VAL A 63 -16.96 8.13 -12.05
C VAL A 63 -16.97 6.80 -12.80
N ASP A 64 -17.52 5.76 -12.16
CA ASP A 64 -17.66 4.40 -12.70
C ASP A 64 -16.32 3.70 -13.01
N GLY A 65 -15.24 4.16 -12.40
CA GLY A 65 -13.96 3.46 -12.39
C GLY A 65 -13.96 2.21 -11.49
N PRO A 66 -12.99 1.30 -11.66
CA PRO A 66 -12.87 0.14 -10.81
C PRO A 66 -12.31 0.48 -9.42
N PHE A 67 -12.67 -0.34 -8.43
CA PHE A 67 -12.11 -0.31 -7.09
C PHE A 67 -11.52 -1.69 -6.77
N TYR A 68 -10.25 -1.77 -6.41
CA TYR A 68 -9.55 -3.03 -6.23
C TYR A 68 -9.22 -3.28 -4.76
N TYR A 69 -9.38 -4.53 -4.34
CA TYR A 69 -8.80 -5.06 -3.11
C TYR A 69 -7.69 -6.02 -3.49
N VAL A 70 -6.47 -5.76 -3.02
CA VAL A 70 -5.26 -6.52 -3.39
C VAL A 70 -4.60 -7.06 -2.14
N ASN A 71 -4.16 -8.31 -2.17
CA ASN A 71 -3.29 -8.85 -1.13
C ASN A 71 -1.86 -8.33 -1.36
N LYS A 72 -1.30 -7.55 -0.43
CA LYS A 72 0.02 -6.91 -0.63
C LYS A 72 1.16 -7.92 -0.66
N ASN A 73 1.07 -9.01 0.08
CA ASN A 73 2.10 -10.04 0.13
C ASN A 73 2.16 -10.85 -1.18
N THR A 74 1.00 -11.20 -1.76
CA THR A 74 0.94 -12.00 -2.99
C THR A 74 0.77 -11.16 -4.26
N LYS A 75 0.52 -9.86 -4.13
CA LYS A 75 0.18 -8.92 -5.21
C LYS A 75 -1.03 -9.35 -6.05
N LYS A 76 -1.94 -10.16 -5.49
CA LYS A 76 -3.12 -10.69 -6.22
C LYS A 76 -4.35 -9.86 -5.91
N ILE A 77 -5.13 -9.57 -6.95
CA ILE A 77 -6.47 -8.97 -6.80
C ILE A 77 -7.38 -10.00 -6.13
N VAL A 78 -7.91 -9.66 -4.96
CA VAL A 78 -8.85 -10.47 -4.18
C VAL A 78 -10.28 -10.14 -4.58
N SER A 79 -10.60 -8.87 -4.79
CA SER A 79 -11.92 -8.44 -5.26
C SER A 79 -11.85 -7.21 -6.17
N ARG A 80 -12.85 -7.11 -7.05
CA ARG A 80 -13.06 -5.99 -7.98
C ARG A 80 -14.46 -5.44 -7.75
N CYS A 81 -14.52 -4.16 -7.43
CA CYS A 81 -15.71 -3.42 -7.04
C CYS A 81 -15.82 -2.11 -7.87
N GLY A 82 -16.79 -1.26 -7.54
CA GLY A 82 -17.06 -0.03 -8.29
C GLY A 82 -17.63 -0.34 -9.69
N GLY A 83 -17.33 0.51 -10.67
CA GLY A 83 -17.88 0.37 -12.03
C GLY A 83 -17.35 -0.84 -12.81
N PHE A 84 -16.44 -1.65 -12.22
CA PHE A 84 -16.19 -3.00 -12.74
C PHE A 84 -17.46 -3.87 -12.64
N CYS A 85 -18.19 -3.77 -11.53
CA CYS A 85 -19.40 -4.56 -11.31
C CYS A 85 -20.47 -4.23 -12.33
N ASP A 86 -20.70 -2.95 -12.59
CA ASP A 86 -21.74 -2.50 -13.53
C ASP A 86 -21.42 -2.96 -14.96
N ARG A 87 -20.16 -2.85 -15.38
CA ARG A 87 -19.70 -3.33 -16.70
C ARG A 87 -19.78 -4.84 -16.85
N ALA A 88 -19.62 -5.59 -15.77
CA ALA A 88 -19.68 -7.05 -15.77
C ALA A 88 -21.11 -7.61 -15.60
N GLY A 89 -22.13 -6.76 -15.40
CA GLY A 89 -23.50 -7.19 -15.11
C GLY A 89 -23.71 -7.67 -13.66
N GLY A 90 -22.80 -7.30 -12.76
CA GLY A 90 -22.78 -7.68 -11.34
C GLY A 90 -21.34 -7.81 -10.81
N CYS A 91 -21.17 -7.73 -9.49
CA CYS A 91 -19.86 -7.98 -8.89
C CYS A 91 -19.53 -9.47 -8.91
N PRO A 92 -18.33 -9.89 -9.36
CA PRO A 92 -17.95 -11.30 -9.39
C PRO A 92 -17.78 -11.89 -7.99
N ASN A 93 -17.39 -11.06 -7.02
CA ASN A 93 -17.16 -11.41 -5.61
C ASN A 93 -17.86 -10.38 -4.70
N ALA A 94 -17.88 -10.66 -3.40
CA ALA A 94 -18.33 -9.70 -2.40
C ALA A 94 -17.54 -8.37 -2.47
N CYS A 95 -18.26 -7.27 -2.28
CA CYS A 95 -17.74 -5.91 -2.31
C CYS A 95 -18.20 -5.13 -1.07
N PRO A 96 -17.32 -4.84 -0.09
CA PRO A 96 -15.93 -5.31 0.00
C PRO A 96 -15.82 -6.84 0.17
N PRO A 97 -14.64 -7.44 -0.07
CA PRO A 97 -14.41 -8.87 0.19
C PRO A 97 -14.58 -9.18 1.68
N VAL A 98 -14.96 -10.41 2.01
CA VAL A 98 -15.20 -10.83 3.41
C VAL A 98 -13.94 -10.76 4.28
N GLU A 99 -12.77 -10.89 3.65
CA GLU A 99 -11.46 -10.76 4.26
C GLU A 99 -11.12 -9.30 4.63
N TRP A 100 -11.83 -8.33 4.04
CA TRP A 100 -11.72 -6.92 4.44
C TRP A 100 -12.57 -6.66 5.68
N SER A 101 -12.00 -6.96 6.83
CA SER A 101 -12.70 -6.85 8.12
C SER A 101 -12.52 -5.50 8.83
N CYS A 102 -11.72 -4.58 8.29
CA CYS A 102 -11.48 -3.29 8.93
C CYS A 102 -12.66 -2.35 8.72
N ASN A 103 -13.05 -1.65 9.78
CA ASN A 103 -13.99 -0.55 9.63
C ASN A 103 -13.34 0.61 8.83
N PRO A 104 -14.12 1.40 8.06
CA PRO A 104 -13.62 2.58 7.35
C PRO A 104 -12.93 3.64 8.24
N LYS A 105 -13.12 3.55 9.56
CA LYS A 105 -12.47 4.42 10.56
C LYS A 105 -11.12 3.88 11.06
N GLU A 106 -10.80 2.62 10.78
CA GLU A 106 -9.61 1.91 11.28
C GLU A 106 -8.58 1.65 10.17
N SER A 107 -8.97 1.83 8.91
CA SER A 107 -8.06 1.80 7.77
C SER A 107 -7.07 2.96 7.83
N LYS A 108 -5.77 2.65 7.70
CA LYS A 108 -4.68 3.64 7.69
C LYS A 108 -4.15 3.81 6.27
N LEU A 109 -3.73 5.03 5.97
CA LEU A 109 -2.92 5.42 4.81
C LEU A 109 -1.48 5.66 5.26
#